data_AF-A0A378BDB2-F1
#
_entry.id   AF-A0A378BDB2-F1
#
_cell.length_a   1.000
_cell.length_b   1.000
_cell.length_c   1.000
_cell.angle_alpha   90.00
_cell.angle_beta   90.00
_cell.angle_gamma   90.00
#
_symmetry.space_group_name_H-M   'P 1'
#
loop_
_entity.id
_entity.type
_entity.pdbx_description
1 polymer ?
#
loop_
_entity_poly.entity_id
_entity_poly.type
_entity_poly.pdbx_seq_one_letter_code
_entity_poly.pdbx_strand_id
1 'polypeptide(L)'
;MNGTVSSLWSMKVETVNGKNVGAGITLGSNGETSDMILYADRFSLFNRNNATAVPVMVAEGNELYIDTARIKNSSLTSTKIADGSITNAKIGNEIRSNDFVDGSRGWRIAKDGSSQFNNVIVRGAVYATDGWFQGTVYANHIEGDIGSFAINIAQHRTRKVPKATWQWFELARFRRQNFDQVINIRGGLLQTDSITIDGGAKLRAGMSYAPGADGGLNPGYLS
;
A
#
# COMPACT_ATOMS: atom_id res chain seq x y z
N MET A 1 63.11 -23.61 3.45
CA MET A 1 63.14 -22.17 3.13
C MET A 1 62.29 -21.47 4.18
N ASN A 2 62.92 -20.97 5.26
CA ASN A 2 62.24 -20.27 6.36
C ASN A 2 62.80 -18.85 6.40
N GLY A 3 62.10 -17.92 5.75
CA GLY A 3 62.45 -16.51 5.76
C GLY A 3 61.29 -15.72 5.19
N THR A 4 60.56 -15.03 6.05
CA THR A 4 59.62 -13.98 5.67
C THR A 4 60.41 -12.89 4.97
N VAL A 5 60.33 -12.86 3.63
CA VAL A 5 60.94 -11.79 2.84
C VAL A 5 60.09 -10.54 3.02
N SER A 6 60.45 -9.71 3.98
CA SER A 6 59.97 -8.33 4.06
C SER A 6 60.66 -7.55 2.94
N SER A 7 59.89 -7.07 1.97
CA SER A 7 60.37 -6.22 0.87
C SER A 7 59.58 -4.92 0.89
N LEU A 8 60.31 -3.79 0.83
CA LEU A 8 59.74 -2.46 0.76
C LEU A 8 60.35 -1.74 -0.44
N TRP A 9 59.51 -1.30 -1.38
CA TRP A 9 59.93 -0.51 -2.54
C TRP A 9 59.18 0.82 -2.55
N SER A 10 59.91 1.92 -2.67
CA SER A 10 59.35 3.28 -2.72
C SER A 10 59.92 4.10 -3.88
N MET A 11 59.05 4.86 -4.55
CA MET A 11 59.43 5.77 -5.63
C MET A 11 58.93 7.17 -5.28
N LYS A 12 59.82 8.10 -4.92
CA LYS A 12 59.48 9.50 -4.59
C LYS A 12 59.85 10.42 -5.75
N VAL A 13 58.93 11.29 -6.17
CA VAL A 13 59.19 12.32 -7.18
C VAL A 13 58.99 13.71 -6.56
N GLU A 14 60.01 14.58 -6.66
CA GLU A 14 59.97 15.98 -6.24
C GLU A 14 60.00 16.88 -7.49
N THR A 15 59.25 17.99 -7.51
CA THR A 15 59.19 18.92 -8.66
C THR A 15 59.90 20.26 -8.36
N VAL A 16 60.40 20.89 -9.42
CA VAL A 16 61.27 22.08 -9.42
C VAL A 16 60.54 23.36 -8.98
N ASN A 17 61.29 24.32 -8.39
CA ASN A 17 60.90 25.60 -7.75
C ASN A 17 60.76 25.60 -6.22
N GLY A 18 61.44 24.69 -5.50
CA GLY A 18 61.57 24.76 -4.04
C GLY A 18 60.30 24.41 -3.25
N LYS A 19 59.23 23.95 -3.91
CA LYS A 19 58.06 23.33 -3.28
C LYS A 19 58.12 21.82 -3.47
N ASN A 20 58.35 21.10 -2.37
CA ASN A 20 58.38 19.65 -2.34
C ASN A 20 56.96 19.07 -2.44
N VAL A 21 56.47 18.82 -3.65
CA VAL A 21 55.27 17.99 -3.86
C VAL A 21 55.75 16.57 -4.13
N GLY A 22 55.81 15.76 -3.08
CA GLY A 22 56.29 14.38 -3.14
C GLY A 22 55.15 13.40 -3.36
N ALA A 23 55.12 12.71 -4.50
CA ALA A 23 54.25 11.55 -4.70
C ALA A 23 55.05 10.25 -4.50
N GLY A 24 54.43 9.24 -3.89
CA GLY A 24 55.06 7.97 -3.55
C GLY A 24 54.13 6.76 -3.68
N ILE A 25 54.70 5.60 -4.01
CA ILE A 25 54.04 4.29 -3.88
C ILE A 25 54.90 3.46 -2.95
N THR A 26 54.31 2.89 -1.90
CA THR A 26 54.96 1.91 -1.03
C THR A 26 54.29 0.56 -1.22
N LEU A 27 55.07 -0.47 -1.54
CA LEU A 27 54.62 -1.85 -1.58
C LEU A 27 55.28 -2.61 -0.43
N GLY A 28 54.50 -3.35 0.34
CA GLY A 28 54.98 -4.13 1.47
C GLY A 28 54.31 -5.50 1.55
N SER A 29 55.01 -6.51 2.04
CA SER A 29 54.45 -7.83 2.31
C SER A 29 55.11 -8.44 3.53
N ASN A 30 54.30 -9.09 4.37
CA ASN A 30 54.77 -9.82 5.57
C ASN A 30 54.65 -11.35 5.43
N GLY A 31 54.25 -11.85 4.24
CA GLY A 31 54.03 -13.27 3.99
C GLY A 31 52.59 -13.77 4.22
N GLU A 32 51.71 -12.96 4.83
CA GLU A 32 50.28 -13.26 5.00
C GLU A 32 49.39 -12.23 4.29
N THR A 33 49.75 -10.94 4.39
CA THR A 33 49.11 -9.84 3.69
C THR A 33 50.12 -9.06 2.86
N SER A 34 49.64 -8.42 1.80
CA SER A 34 50.42 -7.48 0.99
C SER A 34 49.66 -6.17 0.89
N ASP A 35 50.35 -5.07 1.14
CA ASP A 35 49.78 -3.73 1.15
C ASP A 35 50.37 -2.89 0.02
N MET A 36 49.50 -2.10 -0.61
CA MET A 36 49.88 -1.04 -1.54
C MET A 36 49.38 0.29 -0.98
N ILE A 37 50.31 1.18 -0.64
CA ILE A 37 50.01 2.51 -0.10
C ILE A 37 50.42 3.55 -1.13
N LEU A 38 49.46 4.37 -1.54
CA LEU A 38 49.69 5.52 -2.41
C LEU A 38 49.79 6.78 -1.53
N TYR A 39 50.96 7.41 -1.51
CA TYR A 39 51.16 8.71 -0.88
C TYR A 39 51.09 9.79 -1.96
N ALA A 40 49.91 10.37 -2.15
CA ALA A 40 49.69 11.46 -3.09
C ALA A 40 48.46 12.26 -2.67
N ASP A 41 48.43 13.55 -3.00
CA ASP A 41 47.24 14.39 -2.78
C ASP A 41 46.04 13.96 -3.66
N ARG A 42 46.30 13.29 -4.80
CA ARG A 42 45.27 12.89 -5.76
C ARG A 42 45.69 11.70 -6.62
N PHE A 43 44.80 10.71 -6.77
CA PHE A 43 44.93 9.66 -7.77
C PHE A 43 44.05 9.98 -9.00
N SER A 44 44.68 10.20 -10.17
CA SER A 44 44.00 10.59 -11.40
C SER A 44 44.50 9.82 -12.62
N LEU A 45 43.61 9.56 -13.56
CA LEU A 45 43.95 9.05 -14.89
C LEU A 45 44.08 10.22 -15.86
N PHE A 46 45.12 10.22 -16.69
CA PHE A 46 45.26 11.23 -17.73
C PHE A 46 44.32 10.92 -18.90
N ASN A 47 43.37 11.83 -19.15
CA ASN A 47 42.51 11.77 -20.32
C ASN A 47 43.22 12.45 -21.49
N ARG A 48 43.75 11.65 -22.43
CA ARG A 48 44.44 12.16 -23.62
C ARG A 48 43.55 13.02 -24.52
N ASN A 49 42.25 12.73 -24.61
CA ASN A 49 41.33 13.47 -25.48
C ASN A 49 41.12 14.91 -25.00
N ASN A 50 41.05 15.10 -23.68
CA ASN A 50 40.83 16.41 -23.07
C ASN A 50 42.14 17.05 -22.57
N ALA A 51 43.27 16.36 -22.70
CA ALA A 51 44.59 16.73 -22.17
C ALA A 51 44.59 17.11 -20.67
N THR A 52 43.70 16.49 -19.88
CA THR A 52 43.54 16.77 -18.45
C THR A 52 43.61 15.51 -17.59
N ALA A 53 43.99 15.67 -16.33
CA ALA A 53 43.96 14.61 -15.33
C ALA A 53 42.56 14.51 -14.69
N VAL A 54 41.92 13.34 -14.80
CA VAL A 54 40.60 13.04 -14.23
C VAL A 54 40.78 12.27 -12.92
N PRO A 55 40.35 12.81 -11.76
CA PRO A 55 40.38 12.08 -10.50
C PRO A 55 39.57 10.79 -10.59
N VAL A 56 40.11 9.67 -10.11
CA VAL A 56 39.35 8.41 -10.02
C VAL A 56 38.54 8.40 -8.73
N MET A 57 39.14 8.86 -7.64
CA MET A 57 38.54 9.01 -6.32
C MET A 57 39.19 10.23 -5.64
N VAL A 58 38.45 10.91 -4.77
CA VAL A 58 38.95 12.05 -3.99
C VAL A 58 38.89 11.69 -2.52
N ALA A 59 40.01 11.80 -1.81
CA ALA A 59 40.04 11.63 -0.37
C ALA A 59 39.83 13.00 0.28
N GLU A 60 38.80 13.15 1.10
CA GLU A 60 38.51 14.37 1.85
C GLU A 60 38.16 13.99 3.30
N GLY A 61 38.92 14.52 4.26
CA GLY A 61 38.84 14.08 5.64
C GLY A 61 39.17 12.58 5.79
N ASN A 62 38.24 11.82 6.36
CA ASN A 62 38.35 10.37 6.56
C ASN A 62 37.50 9.57 5.55
N GLU A 63 37.06 10.21 4.45
CA GLU A 63 36.15 9.61 3.47
C GLU A 63 36.73 9.64 2.06
N LEU A 64 36.28 8.67 1.25
CA LEU A 64 36.63 8.53 -0.16
C LEU A 64 35.38 8.80 -1.00
N TYR A 65 35.48 9.79 -1.88
CA TYR A 65 34.39 10.26 -2.72
C TYR A 65 34.59 9.85 -4.18
N ILE A 66 33.48 9.49 -4.82
CA ILE A 66 33.39 9.31 -6.27
C ILE A 66 32.22 10.16 -6.76
N ASP A 67 32.52 11.20 -7.54
CA ASP A 67 31.52 12.11 -8.09
C ASP A 67 30.68 11.45 -9.19
N THR A 68 31.34 10.73 -10.11
CA THR A 68 30.66 9.96 -11.16
C THR A 68 31.42 8.68 -11.47
N ALA A 69 30.70 7.54 -11.46
CA ALA A 69 31.23 6.26 -11.91
C ALA A 69 30.31 5.60 -12.92
N ARG A 70 30.89 5.01 -13.97
CA ARG A 70 30.21 4.07 -14.85
C ARG A 70 30.76 2.68 -14.58
N ILE A 71 30.01 1.86 -13.85
CA ILE A 71 30.38 0.49 -13.53
C ILE A 71 29.57 -0.43 -14.44
N LYS A 72 30.24 -1.22 -15.30
CA LYS A 72 29.56 -2.11 -16.25
C LYS A 72 28.82 -3.25 -15.54
N ASN A 73 29.50 -3.90 -14.60
CA ASN A 73 28.97 -4.97 -13.76
C ASN A 73 29.53 -4.76 -12.35
N SER A 74 28.65 -4.72 -11.34
CA SER A 74 29.03 -4.63 -9.92
C SER A 74 28.51 -5.86 -9.19
N SER A 75 29.29 -6.42 -8.28
CA SER A 75 28.88 -7.50 -7.37
C SER A 75 29.24 -7.08 -5.95
N LEU A 76 28.22 -6.86 -5.11
CA LEU A 76 28.37 -6.38 -3.74
C LEU A 76 27.60 -7.33 -2.81
N THR A 77 28.22 -7.80 -1.73
CA THR A 77 27.56 -8.67 -0.74
C THR A 77 26.56 -7.89 0.13
N SER A 78 26.92 -6.67 0.52
CA SER A 78 26.05 -5.74 1.25
C SER A 78 26.41 -4.29 0.89
N THR A 79 25.46 -3.38 0.98
CA THR A 79 25.68 -1.95 0.71
C THR A 79 24.89 -1.16 1.75
N LYS A 80 25.54 -0.17 2.36
CA LYS A 80 24.88 0.82 3.21
C LYS A 80 24.79 2.13 2.43
N ILE A 81 23.59 2.66 2.30
CA ILE A 81 23.32 3.91 1.61
C ILE A 81 22.64 4.82 2.63
N ALA A 82 23.24 5.97 2.93
CA ALA A 82 22.65 6.95 3.84
C ALA A 82 21.49 7.70 3.17
N ASP A 83 21.73 8.19 1.95
CA ASP A 83 20.74 8.75 1.03
C ASP A 83 21.12 8.37 -0.41
N GLY A 84 20.13 8.10 -1.25
CA GLY A 84 20.35 7.63 -2.61
C GLY A 84 19.15 7.87 -3.51
N SER A 85 19.39 8.43 -4.68
CA SER A 85 18.40 8.57 -5.76
C SER A 85 18.65 7.51 -6.83
N ILE A 86 17.62 6.76 -7.19
CA ILE A 86 17.68 5.73 -8.23
C ILE A 86 16.61 6.04 -9.28
N THR A 87 17.03 6.44 -10.48
CA THR A 87 16.09 6.71 -11.59
C THR A 87 15.32 5.46 -12.01
N ASN A 88 15.98 4.30 -12.06
CA ASN A 88 15.34 3.01 -12.31
C ASN A 88 16.17 1.85 -11.75
N ALA A 89 15.53 0.96 -10.99
CA ALA A 89 16.15 -0.27 -10.49
C ALA A 89 15.68 -1.48 -11.30
N LYS A 90 16.62 -2.29 -11.82
CA LYS A 90 16.32 -3.64 -12.30
C LYS A 90 16.48 -4.63 -11.15
N ILE A 91 15.36 -5.10 -10.61
CA ILE A 91 15.33 -6.08 -9.53
C ILE A 91 15.28 -7.49 -10.12
N GLY A 92 16.06 -8.42 -9.56
CA GLY A 92 16.12 -9.80 -10.03
C GLY A 92 14.90 -10.63 -9.63
N ASN A 93 14.52 -10.61 -8.35
CA ASN A 93 13.44 -11.44 -7.82
C ASN A 93 12.36 -10.61 -7.12
N GLU A 94 12.69 -9.98 -5.99
CA GLU A 94 11.71 -9.26 -5.15
C GLU A 94 12.39 -8.22 -4.27
N ILE A 95 11.59 -7.30 -3.73
CA ILE A 95 11.94 -6.44 -2.60
C ILE A 95 10.97 -6.80 -1.46
N ARG A 96 11.48 -7.01 -0.25
CA ARG A 96 10.67 -7.42 0.90
C ARG A 96 11.24 -6.93 2.22
N SER A 97 10.42 -6.95 3.27
CA SER A 97 10.90 -6.78 4.65
C SER A 97 11.75 -7.97 5.09
N ASN A 98 12.61 -7.75 6.09
CA ASN A 98 13.50 -8.78 6.64
C ASN A 98 12.74 -9.95 7.29
N ASP A 99 11.53 -9.68 7.80
CA ASP A 99 10.69 -10.61 8.55
C ASP A 99 9.55 -11.20 7.74
N PHE A 100 9.50 -10.97 6.42
CA PHE A 100 8.40 -11.40 5.56
C PHE A 100 8.11 -12.91 5.68
N VAL A 101 6.85 -13.23 5.96
CA VAL A 101 6.28 -14.59 5.91
C VAL A 101 4.97 -14.52 5.16
N ASP A 102 4.86 -15.30 4.09
CA ASP A 102 3.68 -15.34 3.22
C ASP A 102 2.40 -15.57 4.02
N GLY A 103 1.36 -14.78 3.73
CA GLY A 103 0.07 -14.83 4.43
C GLY A 103 0.07 -14.42 5.91
N SER A 104 1.21 -14.03 6.51
CA SER A 104 1.28 -13.82 7.98
C SER A 104 1.87 -12.48 8.43
N ARG A 105 3.03 -12.05 7.90
CA ARG A 105 3.70 -10.82 8.37
C ARG A 105 4.61 -10.19 7.31
N GLY A 106 4.98 -8.94 7.52
CA GLY A 106 5.91 -8.20 6.66
C GLY A 106 5.28 -7.70 5.35
N TRP A 107 6.11 -7.38 4.37
CA TRP A 107 5.66 -6.99 3.03
C TRP A 107 6.61 -7.49 1.95
N ARG A 108 6.11 -7.66 0.73
CA ARG A 108 6.84 -8.13 -0.45
C ARG A 108 6.25 -7.54 -1.73
N ILE A 109 7.11 -7.18 -2.68
CA ILE A 109 6.80 -6.84 -4.06
C ILE A 109 7.69 -7.68 -4.97
N ALA A 110 7.11 -8.49 -5.85
CA ALA A 110 7.87 -9.38 -6.70
C ALA A 110 7.76 -9.08 -8.19
N LYS A 111 8.76 -9.57 -8.92
CA LYS A 111 8.90 -9.39 -10.37
C LYS A 111 7.75 -10.03 -11.16
N ASP A 112 7.14 -11.08 -10.61
CA ASP A 112 5.98 -11.77 -11.19
C ASP A 112 4.66 -10.98 -11.03
N GLY A 113 4.68 -9.84 -10.34
CA GLY A 113 3.51 -8.99 -10.08
C GLY A 113 2.79 -9.30 -8.78
N SER A 114 3.08 -10.43 -8.12
CA SER A 114 2.52 -10.73 -6.81
C SER A 114 3.09 -9.79 -5.74
N SER A 115 2.21 -9.26 -4.89
CA SER A 115 2.60 -8.34 -3.81
C SER A 115 1.72 -8.56 -2.59
N GLN A 116 2.33 -8.56 -1.41
CA GLN A 116 1.63 -8.67 -0.13
C GLN A 116 2.10 -7.57 0.80
N PHE A 117 1.14 -6.94 1.49
CA PHE A 117 1.40 -5.94 2.51
C PHE A 117 0.58 -6.26 3.75
N ASN A 118 1.25 -6.49 4.88
CA ASN A 118 0.59 -6.61 6.18
C ASN A 118 0.62 -5.24 6.89
N ASN A 119 -0.47 -4.90 7.57
CA ASN A 119 -0.65 -3.65 8.32
C ASN A 119 -0.46 -2.38 7.45
N VAL A 120 -1.05 -2.36 6.25
CA VAL A 120 -0.94 -1.24 5.31
C VAL A 120 -1.92 -0.10 5.66
N ILE A 121 -1.48 1.15 5.47
CA ILE A 121 -2.35 2.33 5.42
C ILE A 121 -2.34 2.85 3.99
N VAL A 122 -3.50 2.80 3.32
CA VAL A 122 -3.68 3.34 1.96
C VAL A 122 -4.49 4.63 2.04
N ARG A 123 -4.01 5.69 1.38
CA ARG A 123 -4.72 6.97 1.25
C ARG A 123 -4.97 7.26 -0.22
N GLY A 124 -6.18 7.72 -0.55
CA GLY A 124 -6.62 7.96 -1.92
C GLY A 124 -7.55 6.88 -2.45
N ALA A 125 -7.70 6.81 -3.77
CA ALA A 125 -8.55 5.84 -4.43
C ALA A 125 -7.87 4.47 -4.55
N VAL A 126 -8.65 3.40 -4.34
CA VAL A 126 -8.22 2.02 -4.56
C VAL A 126 -9.07 1.45 -5.69
N TYR A 127 -8.42 1.04 -6.78
CA TYR A 127 -9.05 0.33 -7.90
C TYR A 127 -8.70 -1.15 -7.81
N ALA A 128 -9.71 -1.99 -7.64
CA ALA A 128 -9.57 -3.44 -7.56
C ALA A 128 -10.76 -4.11 -8.27
N THR A 129 -10.52 -5.27 -8.89
CA THR A 129 -11.57 -6.07 -9.54
C THR A 129 -12.45 -6.79 -8.51
N ASP A 130 -11.87 -7.18 -7.38
CA ASP A 130 -12.54 -7.88 -6.29
C ASP A 130 -11.79 -7.66 -4.96
N GLY A 131 -12.43 -7.97 -3.83
CA GLY A 131 -11.84 -7.85 -2.50
C GLY A 131 -12.65 -8.55 -1.41
N TRP A 132 -11.94 -9.12 -0.44
CA TRP A 132 -12.54 -9.74 0.74
C TRP A 132 -12.12 -8.97 2.00
N PHE A 133 -13.09 -8.52 2.79
CA PHE A 133 -12.84 -7.78 4.03
C PHE A 133 -13.26 -8.63 5.24
N GLN A 134 -12.30 -8.93 6.13
CA GLN A 134 -12.59 -9.52 7.44
C GLN A 134 -12.50 -8.44 8.51
N GLY A 135 -13.63 -8.05 9.08
CA GLY A 135 -13.70 -7.07 10.15
C GLY A 135 -14.72 -5.97 9.87
N THR A 136 -14.40 -4.76 10.31
CA THR A 136 -15.30 -3.61 10.19
C THR A 136 -14.89 -2.72 9.02
N VAL A 137 -15.85 -2.41 8.14
CA VAL A 137 -15.68 -1.43 7.07
C VAL A 137 -16.50 -0.20 7.44
N TYR A 138 -15.81 0.93 7.66
CA TYR A 138 -16.45 2.24 7.81
C TYR A 138 -16.44 2.95 6.47
N ALA A 139 -17.63 3.23 5.94
CA ALA A 139 -17.80 3.96 4.70
C ALA A 139 -18.93 4.98 4.85
N ASN A 140 -18.73 6.18 4.32
CA ASN A 140 -19.78 7.21 4.28
C ASN A 140 -20.85 6.87 3.22
N HIS A 141 -20.47 6.13 2.18
CA HIS A 141 -21.33 5.74 1.07
C HIS A 141 -20.84 4.40 0.49
N ILE A 142 -21.78 3.51 0.20
CA ILE A 142 -21.55 2.24 -0.50
C ILE A 142 -22.60 2.13 -1.59
N GLU A 143 -22.16 1.90 -2.82
CA GLU A 143 -23.02 1.69 -3.98
C GLU A 143 -22.76 0.29 -4.56
N GLY A 144 -23.84 -0.43 -4.86
CA GLY A 144 -23.80 -1.82 -5.33
C GLY A 144 -24.69 -2.75 -4.50
N ASP A 145 -24.60 -4.05 -4.78
CA ASP A 145 -25.37 -5.07 -4.07
C ASP A 145 -24.80 -5.29 -2.66
N ILE A 146 -25.55 -4.88 -1.64
CA ILE A 146 -25.18 -5.08 -0.23
C ILE A 146 -25.92 -6.31 0.30
N GLY A 147 -25.28 -7.47 0.16
CA GLY A 147 -25.67 -8.74 0.80
C GLY A 147 -26.72 -9.57 0.07
N SER A 148 -26.56 -10.90 0.18
CA SER A 148 -27.58 -11.88 -0.19
C SER A 148 -28.72 -11.84 0.83
N PHE A 149 -29.79 -11.12 0.52
CA PHE A 149 -31.05 -11.32 1.20
C PHE A 149 -31.64 -12.65 0.72
N ALA A 150 -31.45 -13.72 1.49
CA ALA A 150 -32.34 -14.86 1.35
C ALA A 150 -33.69 -14.45 1.93
N ILE A 151 -34.60 -13.91 1.10
CA ILE A 151 -36.02 -14.01 1.40
C ILE A 151 -36.36 -15.49 1.22
N ASN A 152 -36.18 -16.26 2.28
CA ASN A 152 -36.76 -17.59 2.35
C ASN A 152 -38.26 -17.37 2.55
N ILE A 153 -38.98 -17.11 1.45
CA ILE A 153 -40.42 -17.33 1.42
C ILE A 153 -40.54 -18.83 1.60
N ALA A 154 -40.60 -19.28 2.85
CA ALA A 154 -40.76 -20.68 3.18
C ALA A 154 -42.09 -21.14 2.58
N GLN A 155 -41.97 -21.64 1.35
CA GLN A 155 -42.94 -22.37 0.55
C GLN A 155 -44.09 -21.56 -0.05
N HIS A 156 -44.28 -21.70 -1.36
CA HIS A 156 -45.63 -21.80 -1.95
C HIS A 156 -46.37 -22.98 -1.30
N ARG A 157 -46.78 -22.83 -0.05
CA ARG A 157 -47.63 -23.80 0.63
C ARG A 157 -49.07 -23.31 0.46
N THR A 158 -49.79 -23.94 -0.45
CA THR A 158 -51.26 -23.87 -0.47
C THR A 158 -51.76 -24.46 0.85
N ARG A 159 -52.14 -23.60 1.79
CA ARG A 159 -52.69 -24.02 3.08
C ARG A 159 -54.21 -23.92 3.03
N LYS A 160 -54.89 -25.00 3.43
CA LYS A 160 -56.34 -24.99 3.63
C LYS A 160 -56.64 -24.21 4.91
N VAL A 161 -57.18 -23.01 4.77
CA VAL A 161 -57.69 -22.24 5.90
C VAL A 161 -59.10 -22.78 6.23
N PRO A 162 -59.33 -23.34 7.43
CA PRO A 162 -60.66 -23.81 7.83
C PRO A 162 -61.68 -22.67 7.81
N LYS A 163 -62.92 -22.99 7.40
CA LYS A 163 -64.01 -22.00 7.33
C LYS A 163 -64.21 -21.33 8.70
N ALA A 164 -64.27 -20.00 8.70
CA ALA A 164 -64.47 -19.14 9.87
C ALA A 164 -63.35 -19.18 10.93
N THR A 165 -62.08 -19.38 10.53
CA THR A 165 -60.92 -19.24 11.42
C THR A 165 -59.93 -18.20 10.90
N TRP A 166 -59.43 -17.33 11.79
CA TRP A 166 -58.36 -16.39 11.49
C TRP A 166 -56.99 -17.09 11.55
N GLN A 167 -56.16 -16.91 10.52
CA GLN A 167 -54.78 -17.40 10.50
C GLN A 167 -53.82 -16.26 10.17
N TRP A 168 -52.78 -16.13 10.98
CA TRP A 168 -51.69 -15.18 10.76
C TRP A 168 -50.61 -15.83 9.89
N PHE A 169 -50.07 -15.09 8.92
CA PHE A 169 -48.96 -15.51 8.08
C PHE A 169 -47.82 -14.48 8.13
N GLU A 170 -46.59 -14.98 8.23
CA GLU A 170 -45.40 -14.16 8.09
C GLU A 170 -45.04 -14.04 6.60
N LEU A 171 -45.08 -12.82 6.06
CA LEU A 171 -44.80 -12.55 4.64
C LEU A 171 -43.30 -12.39 4.35
N ALA A 172 -42.61 -11.65 5.21
CA ALA A 172 -41.19 -11.38 5.07
C ALA A 172 -40.60 -11.02 6.44
N ARG A 173 -39.36 -11.46 6.68
CA ARG A 173 -38.59 -11.10 7.87
C ARG A 173 -37.37 -10.29 7.46
N PHE A 174 -37.31 -9.05 7.91
CA PHE A 174 -36.14 -8.20 7.74
C PHE A 174 -35.44 -8.07 9.09
N ARG A 175 -34.15 -8.43 9.15
CA ARG A 175 -33.35 -8.24 10.37
C ARG A 175 -32.96 -6.77 10.48
N ARG A 176 -33.21 -6.19 11.65
CA ARG A 176 -32.76 -4.84 12.00
C ARG A 176 -31.25 -4.74 11.78
N GLN A 177 -30.82 -3.71 11.06
CA GLN A 177 -29.41 -3.35 10.88
C GLN A 177 -29.05 -2.15 11.74
N ASN A 178 -27.75 -1.89 11.86
CA ASN A 178 -27.21 -0.74 12.59
C ASN A 178 -27.28 0.57 11.78
N PHE A 179 -28.01 0.58 10.66
CA PHE A 179 -28.27 1.75 9.84
C PHE A 179 -29.77 1.82 9.53
N ASP A 180 -30.24 3.02 9.16
CA ASP A 180 -31.64 3.24 8.81
C ASP A 180 -32.04 2.38 7.61
N GLN A 181 -33.04 1.53 7.81
CA GLN A 181 -33.59 0.68 6.75
C GLN A 181 -34.90 1.27 6.26
N VAL A 182 -34.99 1.51 4.94
CA VAL A 182 -36.23 1.88 4.28
C VAL A 182 -36.84 0.63 3.65
N ILE A 183 -38.06 0.28 4.06
CA ILE A 183 -38.82 -0.82 3.48
C ILE A 183 -39.97 -0.20 2.67
N ASN A 184 -39.89 -0.34 1.35
CA ASN A 184 -40.96 0.10 0.44
C ASN A 184 -41.89 -1.07 0.13
N ILE A 185 -43.09 -1.05 0.69
CA ILE A 185 -44.16 -1.98 0.33
C ILE A 185 -44.96 -1.32 -0.81
N ARG A 186 -44.94 -1.91 -2.01
CA ARG A 186 -45.70 -1.40 -3.17
C ARG A 186 -47.04 -2.12 -3.28
N GLY A 187 -48.14 -1.38 -3.14
CA GLY A 187 -49.51 -1.89 -3.24
C GLY A 187 -50.51 -0.89 -2.64
N GLY A 188 -51.81 -1.08 -2.92
CA GLY A 188 -52.87 -0.35 -2.23
C GLY A 188 -53.27 -1.09 -0.95
N LEU A 189 -53.57 -0.34 0.11
CA LEU A 189 -54.22 -0.88 1.31
C LEU A 189 -55.73 -0.71 1.14
N LEU A 190 -56.50 -1.75 1.42
CA LEU A 190 -57.95 -1.61 1.49
C LEU A 190 -58.35 -0.91 2.79
N GLN A 191 -59.52 -0.27 2.81
CA GLN A 191 -60.04 0.42 4.00
C GLN A 191 -60.18 -0.50 5.23
N THR A 192 -60.28 -1.81 4.99
CA THR A 192 -60.38 -2.84 6.04
C THR A 192 -59.04 -3.41 6.49
N ASP A 193 -57.94 -3.07 5.81
CA ASP A 193 -56.62 -3.55 6.17
C ASP A 193 -56.08 -2.79 7.38
N SER A 194 -55.28 -3.45 8.21
CA SER A 194 -54.62 -2.84 9.36
C SER A 194 -53.11 -3.00 9.29
N ILE A 195 -52.39 -1.93 9.62
CA ILE A 195 -50.94 -1.94 9.78
C ILE A 195 -50.64 -1.75 11.25
N THR A 196 -50.09 -2.78 11.88
CA THR A 196 -49.59 -2.71 13.26
C THR A 196 -48.09 -2.47 13.23
N ILE A 197 -47.63 -1.42 13.92
CA ILE A 197 -46.20 -1.11 14.08
C ILE A 197 -45.83 -1.24 15.54
N ASP A 198 -45.14 -2.33 15.88
CA ASP A 198 -44.62 -2.55 17.23
C ASP A 198 -43.15 -2.10 17.33
N GLY A 199 -42.75 -1.54 18.47
CA GLY A 199 -41.35 -1.20 18.75
C GLY A 199 -40.88 0.21 18.32
N GLY A 200 -41.79 1.17 18.13
CA GLY A 200 -41.46 2.60 18.05
C GLY A 200 -41.18 3.16 16.65
N ALA A 201 -41.45 2.41 15.58
CA ALA A 201 -41.44 2.96 14.22
C ALA A 201 -42.65 3.89 13.97
N LYS A 202 -42.53 4.81 13.01
CA LYS A 202 -43.55 5.82 12.70
C LYS A 202 -44.17 5.55 11.33
N LEU A 203 -45.50 5.41 11.29
CA LEU A 203 -46.26 5.52 10.05
C LEU A 203 -46.45 7.01 9.73
N ARG A 204 -46.14 7.43 8.50
CA ARG A 204 -46.50 8.75 7.99
C ARG A 204 -47.48 8.57 6.84
N ALA A 205 -48.75 8.88 7.08
CA ALA A 205 -49.76 8.95 6.04
C ALA A 205 -49.95 10.42 5.64
N GLY A 206 -49.97 10.71 4.34
CA GLY A 206 -50.32 12.03 3.82
C GLY A 206 -51.84 12.17 3.76
N MET A 207 -52.39 13.29 4.26
CA MET A 207 -53.80 13.63 4.09
C MET A 207 -53.91 14.73 3.04
N SER A 208 -54.73 14.53 2.01
CA SER A 208 -55.09 15.59 1.06
C SER A 208 -56.32 16.33 1.59
N TYR A 209 -56.26 17.67 1.60
CA TYR A 209 -57.37 18.52 2.02
C TYR A 209 -57.94 19.25 0.81
N ALA A 210 -59.27 19.36 0.77
CA ALA A 210 -59.98 20.28 -0.10
C ALA A 210 -60.50 21.47 0.73
N PRO A 211 -60.42 22.71 0.23
CA PRO A 211 -61.03 23.86 0.90
C PRO A 211 -62.56 23.66 1.04
N GLY A 212 -63.08 23.89 2.24
CA GLY A 212 -64.52 23.92 2.52
C GLY A 212 -65.18 25.19 1.98
N ALA A 213 -66.48 25.12 1.72
CA ALA A 213 -67.26 26.23 1.18
C ALA A 213 -67.37 27.45 2.12
N ASP A 214 -67.02 27.28 3.39
CA ASP A 214 -66.95 28.30 4.45
C ASP A 214 -65.53 28.84 4.70
N GLY A 215 -64.55 28.42 3.90
CA GLY A 215 -63.13 28.73 4.12
C GLY A 215 -62.48 27.91 5.24
N GLY A 216 -63.22 27.00 5.88
CA GLY A 216 -62.69 26.00 6.80
C GLY A 216 -62.05 24.82 6.07
N LEU A 217 -61.17 24.08 6.74
CA LEU A 217 -60.67 22.80 6.23
C LEU A 217 -61.66 21.71 6.61
N ASN A 218 -62.30 21.08 5.62
CA ASN A 218 -63.06 19.85 5.87
C ASN A 218 -62.10 18.75 6.37
N PRO A 219 -62.53 17.86 7.29
CA PRO A 219 -61.70 16.75 7.71
C PRO A 219 -61.32 15.92 6.48
N GLY A 220 -60.04 15.93 6.13
CA GLY A 220 -59.51 15.12 5.03
C GLY A 220 -59.69 13.64 5.35
N TYR A 221 -59.90 12.83 4.32
CA TYR A 221 -59.86 11.38 4.47
C TYR A 221 -58.39 10.94 4.47
N LEU A 222 -58.01 10.06 5.40
CA LEU A 222 -56.77 9.29 5.28
C LEU A 222 -56.98 8.33 4.10
N SER A 223 -56.26 8.55 2.99
CA SER A 223 -56.19 7.62 1.86
C SER A 223 -54.90 6.81 1.89
#